data_AF-A0A7C4S5X4-F1
#
_entry.id   AF-A0A7C4S5X4-F1
#
_cell.length_a   1.000
_cell.length_b   1.000
_cell.length_c   1.000
_cell.angle_alpha   90.00
_cell.angle_beta   90.00
_cell.angle_gamma   90.00
#
_symmetry.space_group_name_H-M   'P 1'
#
loop_
_entity.id
_entity.type
_entity.pdbx_description
1 polymer ?
#
loop_
_entity_poly.entity_id
_entity_poly.type
_entity_poly.pdbx_seq_one_letter_code
_entity_poly.pdbx_strand_id
1 'polypeptide(L)' 'MSIVEEIKEILKRYFEEARKSNLSYKKVQWELDNFIYPYIGSYLASGELSKEEAKEIFVFCETELKKLKNSLSKKI' A
#
# COMPACT_ATOMS: atom_id res chain seq x y z
N MET A 1 -13.78 9.64 -10.57
CA MET A 1 -12.70 9.29 -9.63
C MET A 1 -11.40 9.36 -10.38
N SER A 2 -10.35 9.86 -9.74
CA SER A 2 -9.01 9.78 -10.33
C SER A 2 -8.43 8.39 -10.13
N ILE A 3 -7.50 7.99 -10.99
CA ILE A 3 -6.80 6.70 -10.86
C ILE A 3 -6.10 6.57 -9.49
N VAL A 4 -5.65 7.68 -8.92
CA VAL A 4 -5.04 7.75 -7.58
C VAL A 4 -6.05 7.41 -6.49
N GLU A 5 -7.27 7.94 -6.57
CA GLU A 5 -8.34 7.64 -5.62
C GLU A 5 -8.70 6.15 -5.68
N GLU A 6 -8.85 5.59 -6.88
CA GLU A 6 -9.16 4.17 -7.09
C GLU A 6 -8.08 3.26 -6.51
N ILE A 7 -6.80 3.56 -6.79
CA ILE A 7 -5.67 2.80 -6.23
C ILE A 7 -5.66 2.90 -4.70
N LYS A 8 -5.86 4.09 -4.14
CA LYS A 8 -5.90 4.28 -2.68
C LYS A 8 -7.07 3.52 -2.03
N GLU A 9 -8.24 3.47 -2.67
CA GLU A 9 -9.38 2.70 -2.16
C GLU A 9 -9.11 1.20 -2.14
N ILE A 10 -8.51 0.67 -3.22
CA ILE A 10 -8.13 -0.75 -3.30
C ILE A 10 -7.10 -1.07 -2.22
N LEU A 11 -6.06 -0.24 -2.07
CA LEU A 11 -5.03 -0.43 -1.05
C LEU A 11 -5.60 -0.35 0.36
N LYS A 12 -6.54 0.57 0.61
CA LYS A 12 -7.23 0.68 1.90
C LYS A 12 -7.93 -0.63 2.25
N ARG A 13 -8.70 -1.22 1.32
CA ARG A 13 -9.37 -2.51 1.51
C ARG A 13 -8.35 -3.62 1.78
N TYR A 14 -7.27 -3.67 1.01
CA TYR A 14 -6.19 -4.63 1.21
C TYR A 14 -5.58 -4.55 2.62
N PHE A 15 -5.23 -3.35 3.12
CA PHE A 15 -4.68 -3.20 4.47
C PHE A 15 -5.70 -3.51 5.57
N GLU A 16 -6.99 -3.19 5.37
CA GLU A 16 -8.06 -3.57 6.31
C GLU A 16 -8.21 -5.09 6.39
N GLU A 17 -8.22 -5.78 5.27
CA GLU A 17 -8.24 -7.24 5.21
C GLU A 17 -6.99 -7.86 5.83
N ALA A 18 -5.81 -7.31 5.54
CA ALA A 18 -4.56 -7.76 6.15
C ALA A 18 -4.60 -7.69 7.68
N ARG A 19 -5.21 -6.63 8.24
CA ARG A 19 -5.43 -6.49 9.69
C ARG A 19 -6.43 -7.50 10.22
N LYS A 20 -7.58 -7.68 9.55
CA LYS A 20 -8.63 -8.63 9.94
C LYS A 20 -8.13 -10.07 9.93
N SER A 21 -7.35 -10.43 8.91
CA SER A 21 -6.74 -11.74 8.72
C SER A 21 -5.45 -11.93 9.54
N ASN A 22 -5.06 -10.94 10.34
CA ASN A 22 -3.87 -10.95 11.19
C ASN A 22 -2.59 -11.31 10.42
N LEU A 23 -2.48 -10.82 9.18
CA LEU A 23 -1.29 -11.00 8.35
C LEU A 23 -0.08 -10.37 9.04
N SER A 24 1.06 -11.07 8.96
CA SER A 24 2.30 -10.54 9.53
C SER A 24 2.79 -9.33 8.73
N TYR A 25 3.43 -8.40 9.43
CA TYR A 25 4.12 -7.27 8.81
C TYR A 25 5.03 -7.70 7.64
N LYS A 26 5.81 -8.79 7.81
CA LYS A 26 6.72 -9.29 6.77
C LYS A 26 5.98 -9.75 5.52
N LYS A 27 4.82 -10.39 5.69
CA LYS A 27 4.01 -10.87 4.56
C LYS A 27 3.46 -9.70 3.74
N VAL A 28 2.88 -8.70 4.42
CA VAL A 28 2.36 -7.50 3.78
C VAL A 28 3.47 -6.69 3.11
N GLN A 29 4.60 -6.52 3.78
CA GLN A 29 5.78 -5.87 3.20
C GLN A 29 6.23 -6.58 1.91
N TRP A 30 6.34 -7.91 1.95
CA TRP A 30 6.73 -8.69 0.77
C TRP A 30 5.75 -8.52 -0.40
N GLU A 31 4.45 -8.48 -0.13
CA GLU A 31 3.43 -8.25 -1.18
C GLU A 31 3.51 -6.84 -1.78
N LEU A 32 3.78 -5.83 -0.94
CA LEU A 32 4.01 -4.47 -1.40
C LEU A 32 5.22 -4.42 -2.33
N ASP A 33 6.35 -4.97 -1.91
CA ASP A 33 7.61 -4.92 -2.66
C ASP A 33 7.56 -5.71 -3.97
N ASN A 34 6.83 -6.83 -4.01
CA ASN A 34 6.85 -7.76 -5.16
C ASN A 34 5.68 -7.59 -6.14
N PHE A 35 4.57 -7.01 -5.71
CA PHE A 35 3.40 -6.85 -6.59
C PHE A 35 2.94 -5.41 -6.69
N ILE A 36 2.67 -4.74 -5.56
CA ILE A 36 2.00 -3.44 -5.56
C ILE A 36 2.94 -2.32 -6.05
N TYR A 37 4.15 -2.24 -5.52
CA TYR A 37 5.12 -1.22 -5.95
C TYR A 37 5.55 -1.39 -7.41
N PRO A 38 5.82 -2.60 -7.93
CA PRO A 38 6.00 -2.81 -9.36
C PRO A 38 4.79 -2.38 -10.20
N TYR A 39 3.57 -2.68 -9.75
CA TYR A 39 2.35 -2.27 -10.43
C TYR A 39 2.25 -0.74 -10.52
N ILE A 40 2.43 -0.02 -9.41
CA ILE A 40 2.47 1.47 -9.40
C ILE A 40 3.59 2.00 -10.30
N GLY A 41 4.77 1.35 -10.27
CA GLY A 41 5.89 1.68 -11.15
C GLY A 41 5.55 1.55 -12.64
N SER A 42 4.69 0.60 -13.02
CA SER A 42 4.23 0.46 -14.41
C SER A 42 3.35 1.63 -14.87
N TYR A 43 2.49 2.17 -14.00
CA TYR A 43 1.69 3.38 -14.28
C TYR A 43 2.54 4.65 -14.40
N LEU A 44 3.61 4.73 -13.62
CA LEU A 44 4.61 5.78 -13.78
C LEU A 44 5.31 5.71 -15.14
N ALA A 45 5.66 4.50 -15.58
CA ALA A 45 6.33 4.28 -16.86
C ALA A 45 5.40 4.53 -18.07
N SER A 46 4.09 4.25 -17.93
CA SER A 46 3.10 4.52 -18.98
C SER A 46 2.66 5.99 -19.05
N GLY A 47 2.95 6.79 -18.02
CA GLY A 47 2.52 8.18 -17.91
C GLY A 47 1.09 8.35 -17.42
N GLU A 48 0.43 7.28 -16.99
CA GLU A 48 -0.90 7.30 -16.38
C GLU A 48 -0.88 7.87 -14.96
N LEU A 49 0.27 7.84 -14.29
CA LEU A 49 0.53 8.55 -13.04
C LEU A 49 1.66 9.56 -13.22
N SER A 50 1.46 10.76 -12.69
CA SER A 50 2.56 11.68 -12.44
C SER A 50 3.44 11.20 -11.27
N LYS A 51 4.63 11.76 -11.17
CA LYS A 51 5.57 11.48 -10.09
C LYS A 51 4.97 11.85 -8.72
N GLU A 52 4.25 12.97 -8.66
CA GLU A 52 3.60 13.47 -7.46
C GLU A 52 2.49 12.53 -7.00
N GLU A 53 1.64 12.08 -7.93
CA GLU A 53 0.56 11.14 -7.66
C GLU A 53 1.07 9.78 -7.17
N ALA A 54 2.08 9.22 -7.83
CA ALA A 54 2.67 7.97 -7.37
C ALA A 54 3.31 8.14 -5.99
N LYS A 55 3.98 9.28 -5.73
CA LYS A 55 4.54 9.58 -4.41
C LYS A 55 3.46 9.59 -3.33
N GLU A 56 2.28 10.12 -3.60
CA GLU A 56 1.16 10.06 -2.65
C GLU A 56 0.74 8.62 -2.34
N ILE A 57 0.68 7.75 -3.36
CA ILE A 57 0.34 6.34 -3.19
C ILE A 57 1.42 5.62 -2.35
N PHE A 58 2.70 5.86 -2.63
CA PHE A 58 3.80 5.29 -1.83
C PHE A 58 3.74 5.74 -0.37
N VAL A 59 3.51 7.05 -0.13
CA VAL A 59 3.38 7.58 1.23
C VAL A 59 2.19 6.93 1.96
N PHE A 60 1.08 6.69 1.26
CA PHE A 60 -0.06 5.98 1.81
C PHE A 60 0.31 4.54 2.23
N CYS A 61 0.95 3.76 1.35
CA CYS A 61 1.40 2.40 1.66
C CYS A 61 2.34 2.36 2.86
N GLU A 62 3.36 3.22 2.89
CA GLU A 62 4.33 3.30 3.98
C GLU A 62 3.66 3.67 5.31
N THR A 63 2.67 4.55 5.27
CA THR A 63 1.91 4.96 6.46
C THR A 63 1.07 3.79 7.00
N GLU A 64 0.35 3.09 6.13
CA GLU A 64 -0.47 1.95 6.52
C GLU A 64 0.37 0.75 7.00
N LEU A 65 1.52 0.50 6.37
CA LEU A 65 2.48 -0.52 6.76
C LEU A 65 3.09 -0.23 8.14
N LYS A 66 3.44 1.03 8.44
CA LYS A 66 3.87 1.46 9.78
C LYS A 66 2.78 1.25 10.83
N LYS A 67 1.53 1.60 10.52
CA LYS A 67 0.39 1.35 11.42
C LYS A 67 0.22 -0.14 11.69
N LEU A 68 0.35 -0.99 10.67
CA LEU A 68 0.30 -2.45 10.81
C LEU A 68 1.40 -2.96 11.75
N LYS A 69 2.64 -2.50 11.56
CA LYS A 69 3.78 -2.83 12.44
C LYS A 69 3.51 -2.45 13.90
N ASN A 70 3.03 -1.24 14.13
CA ASN A 70 2.76 -0.73 15.48
C ASN A 70 1.57 -1.42 16.15
N SER A 71 0.54 -1.80 15.37
CA SER A 71 -0.58 -2.57 15.88
C SER A 71 -0.18 -3.96 16.37
N LEU A 72 0.85 -4.56 15.77
CA LEU A 72 1.42 -5.83 16.22
C LEU A 72 2.29 -5.66 17.47
N SER A 73 3.00 -4.52 17.59
CA SER A 73 3.85 -4.23 18.75
C SER A 73 3.08 -3.89 20.04
N LYS A 74 1.81 -3.47 19.93
CA LYS A 74 0.95 -3.14 21.09
C LYS A 74 0.12 -4.31 21.62
N LYS A 75 0.23 -5.51 21.03
CA LYS A 75 -0.45 -6.73 21.48
C LYS A 75 0.35 -7.51 22.55
N ILE A 76 1.34 -6.90 23.19
CA ILE A 76 2.16 -7.48 24.27
C ILE A 76 1.80 -6.79 25.58
#